data_AF-A0A1D3JFB1-F1
#
_entry.id   AF-A0A1D3JFB1-F1
#
_cell.length_a   1.000
_cell.length_b   1.000
_cell.length_c   1.000
_cell.angle_alpha   90.00
_cell.angle_beta   90.00
_cell.angle_gamma   90.00
#
_symmetry.space_group_name_H-M   'P 1'
#
loop_
_entity.id
_entity.type
_entity.pdbx_description
1 polymer ?
#
loop_
_entity_poly.entity_id
_entity_poly.type
_entity_poly.pdbx_seq_one_letter_code
_entity_poly.pdbx_strand_id
1 'polypeptide(L)'
;MIELKKFEDDCPLMKFIKRINIDIIAENYDDDSDFQRIIKSEDGTIRNVASILYKNFNLIDNDRRITKGLCCSYLNFWLHKQKSRYITSRSMGIEQWEQIENLWNFLQDFYSSSFQCKRENDLKDMDEREKKMDLMIYCENRDYFKNICGINNERKLRSSNYCSILSQYTDMYYKEFYEKNTCLNGEVKEENRTSHISEYCTLYDMPKTFPVYDLQTGDYSEKHNSRKSISICQNIHNTQDSFQEIEVLEPPTKTASSTYREPWKSVLYMGITFSGLFIILLFLYKYTSLGSLLRSFLSKKKTVLKYIEEKTENELLEKELEYNDYNSENKKYNFSYHSVQI
;
A
#
# COMPACT_ATOMS: atom_id res chain seq x y z
N MET A 1 3.73 -17.63 -16.56
CA MET A 1 4.37 -16.40 -16.03
C MET A 1 3.73 -15.13 -16.58
N ILE A 2 3.54 -15.00 -17.90
CA ILE A 2 2.87 -13.82 -18.53
C ILE A 2 1.45 -13.59 -18.01
N GLU A 3 0.68 -14.66 -17.77
CA GLU A 3 -0.69 -14.57 -17.26
C GLU A 3 -0.74 -14.03 -15.82
N LEU A 4 0.06 -14.56 -14.90
CA LEU A 4 0.12 -14.11 -13.50
C LEU A 4 0.44 -12.62 -13.38
N LYS A 5 1.39 -12.13 -14.19
CA LYS A 5 1.78 -10.71 -14.14
C LYS A 5 0.62 -9.78 -14.49
N LYS A 6 -0.23 -10.17 -15.45
CA LYS A 6 -1.42 -9.40 -15.81
C LYS A 6 -2.38 -9.26 -14.61
N PHE A 7 -2.58 -10.33 -13.84
CA PHE A 7 -3.43 -10.28 -12.64
C PHE A 7 -2.80 -9.46 -11.50
N GLU A 8 -1.50 -9.56 -11.29
CA GLU A 8 -0.78 -8.70 -10.33
C GLU A 8 -0.93 -7.22 -10.69
N ASP A 9 -0.79 -6.91 -11.97
CA ASP A 9 -0.93 -5.56 -12.49
C ASP A 9 -2.34 -4.99 -12.27
N ASP A 10 -3.33 -5.88 -12.11
CA ASP A 10 -4.70 -5.54 -11.80
C ASP A 10 -4.98 -5.31 -10.31
N CYS A 11 -4.06 -5.70 -9.42
CA CYS A 11 -4.20 -5.46 -7.99
C CYS A 11 -4.23 -3.96 -7.66
N PRO A 12 -5.12 -3.51 -6.76
CA PRO A 12 -5.24 -2.09 -6.38
C PRO A 12 -3.93 -1.44 -5.95
N LEU A 13 -3.14 -2.11 -5.10
CA LEU A 13 -1.84 -1.60 -4.66
C LEU A 13 -0.84 -1.53 -5.81
N MET A 14 -0.81 -2.55 -6.67
CA MET A 14 0.09 -2.56 -7.82
C MET A 14 -0.23 -1.44 -8.81
N LYS A 15 -1.52 -1.15 -9.06
CA LYS A 15 -1.93 0.02 -9.87
C LYS A 15 -1.42 1.33 -9.29
N PHE A 16 -1.51 1.50 -7.97
CA PHE A 16 -0.95 2.67 -7.28
C PHE A 16 0.58 2.75 -7.46
N ILE A 17 1.28 1.64 -7.24
CA ILE A 17 2.75 1.55 -7.37
C ILE A 17 3.20 1.87 -8.79
N LYS A 18 2.55 1.28 -9.80
CA LYS A 18 2.85 1.55 -11.20
C LYS A 18 2.69 3.02 -11.54
N ARG A 19 1.62 3.67 -11.09
CA ARG A 19 1.40 5.11 -11.31
C ARG A 19 2.51 5.99 -10.72
N ILE A 20 3.17 5.55 -9.66
CA ILE A 20 4.34 6.25 -9.10
C ILE A 20 5.57 6.12 -10.00
N ASN A 21 5.75 4.94 -10.62
CA ASN A 21 6.93 4.59 -11.42
C ASN A 21 6.76 4.85 -12.93
N ILE A 22 5.54 5.14 -13.39
CA ILE A 22 5.28 5.54 -14.76
C ILE A 22 5.74 7.00 -14.88
N ASP A 23 6.83 7.20 -15.66
CA ASP A 23 7.49 8.48 -15.98
C ASP A 23 6.62 9.45 -16.80
N ILE A 24 5.30 9.30 -16.72
CA ILE A 24 4.38 10.12 -17.46
C ILE A 24 4.28 11.49 -16.81
N ILE A 25 5.19 12.31 -17.33
CA ILE A 25 5.09 13.73 -17.62
C ILE A 25 4.51 14.51 -16.45
N ALA A 26 5.42 15.09 -15.69
CA ALA A 26 5.20 16.10 -14.67
C ALA A 26 4.50 17.40 -15.16
N GLU A 27 3.95 17.44 -16.38
CA GLU A 27 3.55 18.68 -17.07
C GLU A 27 2.24 19.32 -16.59
N ASN A 28 1.52 18.79 -15.61
CA ASN A 28 0.23 19.38 -15.21
C ASN A 28 0.16 19.91 -13.76
N TYR A 29 1.28 19.99 -13.05
CA TYR A 29 1.33 20.59 -11.71
C TYR A 29 2.27 21.78 -11.59
N ASP A 30 3.07 22.03 -12.62
CA ASP A 30 3.94 23.21 -12.66
C ASP A 30 3.14 24.52 -12.66
N ASP A 31 1.87 24.50 -13.06
CA ASP A 31 0.99 25.67 -12.97
C ASP A 31 0.20 25.76 -11.66
N ASP A 32 0.31 24.78 -10.75
CA ASP A 32 -0.39 24.84 -9.46
C ASP A 32 0.29 25.85 -8.51
N SER A 33 -0.47 26.86 -8.08
CA SER A 33 0.04 27.96 -7.25
C SER A 33 0.61 27.50 -5.91
N ASP A 34 0.07 26.44 -5.31
CA ASP A 34 0.57 25.93 -4.04
C ASP A 34 1.83 25.11 -4.23
N PHE A 35 1.89 24.32 -5.32
CA PHE A 35 3.09 23.62 -5.73
C PHE A 35 4.25 24.60 -5.99
N GLN A 36 4.06 25.63 -6.82
CA GLN A 36 5.10 26.62 -7.13
C GLN A 36 5.52 27.48 -5.94
N ARG A 37 4.62 27.68 -4.97
CA ARG A 37 4.97 28.38 -3.72
C ARG A 37 5.98 27.60 -2.88
N ILE A 38 5.88 26.27 -2.87
CA ILE A 38 6.70 25.39 -2.03
C ILE A 38 7.98 24.96 -2.78
N ILE A 39 7.83 24.57 -4.04
CA ILE A 39 8.92 24.07 -4.88
C ILE A 39 9.49 25.22 -5.70
N LYS A 40 10.59 25.79 -5.19
CA LYS A 40 11.35 26.88 -5.83
C LYS A 40 12.61 26.40 -6.53
N SER A 41 12.97 25.13 -6.34
CA SER A 41 14.15 24.56 -6.98
C SER A 41 14.02 24.54 -8.50
N GLU A 42 15.08 24.96 -9.19
CA GLU A 42 15.23 24.80 -10.65
C GLU A 42 15.80 23.42 -11.02
N ASP A 43 16.19 22.61 -10.03
CA ASP A 43 16.65 21.25 -10.28
C ASP A 43 15.50 20.36 -10.76
N GLY A 44 15.62 19.90 -12.02
CA GLY A 44 14.65 19.00 -12.64
C GLY A 44 14.41 17.71 -11.84
N THR A 45 15.40 17.23 -11.08
CA THR A 45 15.23 16.04 -10.21
C THR A 45 14.29 16.33 -9.06
N ILE A 46 14.51 17.44 -8.35
CA ILE A 46 13.66 17.89 -7.24
C ILE A 46 12.25 18.18 -7.75
N ARG A 47 12.12 18.91 -8.86
CA ARG A 47 10.81 19.20 -9.46
C ARG A 47 10.06 17.92 -9.85
N ASN A 48 10.73 16.96 -10.49
CA ASN A 48 10.12 15.70 -10.88
C ASN A 48 9.63 14.89 -9.67
N VAL A 49 10.48 14.72 -8.65
CA VAL A 49 10.10 14.03 -7.41
C VAL A 49 8.93 14.74 -6.73
N ALA A 50 8.96 16.07 -6.65
CA ALA A 50 7.89 16.85 -6.07
C ALA A 50 6.56 16.66 -6.81
N SER A 51 6.58 16.69 -8.14
CA SER A 51 5.37 16.52 -8.97
C SER A 51 4.76 15.13 -8.79
N ILE A 52 5.60 14.09 -8.77
CA ILE A 52 5.15 12.71 -8.51
C ILE A 52 4.56 12.59 -7.10
N LEU A 53 5.21 13.18 -6.09
CA LEU A 53 4.72 13.21 -4.72
C LEU A 53 3.36 13.90 -4.64
N TYR A 54 3.25 15.14 -5.14
CA TYR A 54 2.02 15.93 -5.10
C TYR A 54 0.85 15.20 -5.77
N LYS A 55 1.05 14.68 -6.99
CA LYS A 55 0.05 13.90 -7.72
C LYS A 55 -0.42 12.70 -6.93
N ASN A 56 0.51 11.86 -6.48
CA ASN A 56 0.15 10.58 -5.88
C ASN A 56 -0.41 10.74 -4.47
N PHE A 57 0.04 11.72 -3.70
CA PHE A 57 -0.53 12.04 -2.39
C PHE A 57 -2.01 12.44 -2.50
N ASN A 58 -2.35 13.30 -3.48
CA ASN A 58 -3.73 13.71 -3.76
C ASN A 58 -4.65 12.55 -4.21
N LEU A 59 -4.05 11.45 -4.65
CA LEU A 59 -4.74 10.26 -5.17
C LEU A 59 -4.62 9.03 -4.26
N ILE A 60 -4.13 9.20 -3.02
CA ILE A 60 -4.01 8.12 -2.03
C ILE A 60 -5.37 7.44 -1.76
N ASP A 61 -6.46 8.21 -1.80
CA ASP A 61 -7.82 7.76 -1.51
C ASP A 61 -8.67 7.60 -2.78
N ASN A 62 -8.04 7.24 -3.90
CA ASN A 62 -8.76 7.14 -5.16
C ASN A 62 -9.43 5.78 -5.35
N ASP A 63 -8.77 4.70 -4.93
CA ASP A 63 -9.28 3.35 -5.04
C ASP A 63 -9.73 2.84 -3.67
N ARG A 64 -11.04 2.63 -3.51
CA ARG A 64 -11.64 2.18 -2.25
C ARG A 64 -11.32 0.72 -1.90
N ARG A 65 -10.73 -0.03 -2.83
CA ARG A 65 -10.33 -1.43 -2.64
C ARG A 65 -9.01 -1.57 -1.89
N ILE A 66 -8.28 -0.47 -1.71
CA ILE A 66 -7.04 -0.41 -0.95
C ILE A 66 -7.14 0.62 0.18
N THR A 67 -6.50 0.33 1.31
CA THR A 67 -6.46 1.28 2.41
C THR A 67 -5.51 2.44 2.11
N LYS A 68 -5.90 3.64 2.55
CA LYS A 68 -5.03 4.83 2.46
C LYS A 68 -3.68 4.62 3.15
N GLY A 69 -3.67 3.81 4.21
CA GLY A 69 -2.47 3.44 4.98
C GLY A 69 -1.42 2.78 4.11
N LEU A 70 -1.80 1.81 3.28
CA LEU A 70 -0.87 1.07 2.42
C LEU A 70 -0.27 1.95 1.33
N CYS A 71 -1.11 2.76 0.66
CA CYS A 71 -0.65 3.76 -0.30
C CYS A 71 0.35 4.73 0.34
N CYS A 72 0.04 5.20 1.56
CA CYS A 72 0.90 6.08 2.32
C CYS A 72 2.24 5.44 2.72
N SER A 73 2.21 4.19 3.19
CA SER A 73 3.42 3.43 3.55
C SER A 73 4.32 3.25 2.33
N TYR A 74 3.76 2.88 1.18
CA TYR A 74 4.54 2.75 -0.05
C TYR A 74 5.09 4.09 -0.54
N LEU A 75 4.30 5.17 -0.48
CA LEU A 75 4.73 6.50 -0.90
C LEU A 75 5.88 7.03 0.00
N ASN A 76 5.82 6.78 1.31
CA ASN A 76 6.93 7.04 2.23
C ASN A 76 8.20 6.28 1.80
N PHE A 77 8.08 4.97 1.56
CA PHE A 77 9.20 4.14 1.10
C PHE A 77 9.81 4.65 -0.21
N TRP A 78 8.97 4.92 -1.20
CA TRP A 78 9.42 5.46 -2.48
C TRP A 78 10.19 6.77 -2.28
N LEU A 79 9.68 7.67 -1.44
CA LEU A 79 10.32 8.95 -1.18
C LEU A 79 11.68 8.80 -0.48
N HIS A 80 11.83 7.85 0.44
CA HIS A 80 13.13 7.50 1.02
C HIS A 80 14.13 7.01 -0.03
N LYS A 81 13.68 6.18 -0.97
CA LYS A 81 14.52 5.67 -2.07
C LYS A 81 15.00 6.82 -2.96
N GLN A 82 14.12 7.78 -3.27
CA GLN A 82 14.50 8.98 -4.02
C GLN A 82 15.48 9.86 -3.23
N LYS A 83 15.25 10.07 -1.93
CA LYS A 83 16.14 10.82 -1.04
C LYS A 83 17.55 10.23 -1.00
N SER A 84 17.64 8.92 -0.80
CA SER A 84 18.91 8.19 -0.74
C SER A 84 19.68 8.35 -2.05
N ARG A 85 19.03 8.11 -3.21
CA ARG A 85 19.64 8.30 -4.53
C ARG A 85 20.13 9.74 -4.75
N TYR A 86 19.32 10.71 -4.34
CA TYR A 86 19.64 12.12 -4.49
C TYR A 86 20.85 12.53 -3.64
N ILE A 87 20.89 12.14 -2.36
CA ILE A 87 22.00 12.45 -1.45
C ILE A 87 23.29 11.75 -1.89
N THR A 88 23.24 10.48 -2.28
CA THR A 88 24.43 9.74 -2.72
C THR A 88 25.01 10.29 -4.02
N SER A 89 24.18 10.82 -4.93
CA SER A 89 24.65 11.37 -6.20
C SER A 89 25.15 12.82 -6.11
N ARG A 90 24.81 13.58 -5.06
CA ARG A 90 25.17 15.00 -4.93
C ARG A 90 25.63 15.35 -3.52
N SER A 91 26.93 15.59 -3.36
CA SER A 91 27.59 15.90 -2.08
C SER A 91 27.11 17.18 -1.36
N MET A 92 26.35 18.06 -2.02
CA MET A 92 25.84 19.33 -1.46
C MET A 92 24.30 19.46 -1.52
N GLY A 93 23.56 18.38 -1.81
CA GLY A 93 22.12 18.46 -2.16
C GLY A 93 21.12 18.57 -1.00
N ILE A 94 21.53 18.44 0.27
CA ILE A 94 20.60 18.24 1.39
C ILE A 94 19.56 19.38 1.52
N GLU A 95 19.97 20.64 1.32
CA GLU A 95 19.10 21.81 1.46
C GLU A 95 17.97 21.84 0.41
N GLN A 96 18.24 21.40 -0.82
CA GLN A 96 17.21 21.37 -1.87
C GLN A 96 16.15 20.31 -1.59
N TRP A 97 16.53 19.20 -0.94
CA TRP A 97 15.60 18.15 -0.54
C TRP A 97 14.61 18.61 0.53
N GLU A 98 14.96 19.62 1.34
CA GLU A 98 14.07 20.16 2.38
C GLU A 98 12.74 20.64 1.79
N GLN A 99 12.73 21.16 0.56
CA GLN A 99 11.51 21.56 -0.14
C GLN A 99 10.55 20.39 -0.37
N ILE A 100 11.07 19.17 -0.57
CA ILE A 100 10.27 17.94 -0.71
C ILE A 100 9.65 17.54 0.63
N GLU A 101 10.41 17.63 1.72
CA GLU A 101 9.88 17.35 3.07
C GLU A 101 8.82 18.40 3.46
N ASN A 102 9.03 19.67 3.12
CA ASN A 102 8.05 20.74 3.31
C ASN A 102 6.77 20.52 2.48
N LEU A 103 6.91 20.03 1.25
CA LEU A 103 5.77 19.66 0.42
C LEU A 103 4.94 18.54 1.07
N TRP A 104 5.59 17.51 1.61
CA TRP A 104 4.88 16.46 2.35
C TRP A 104 4.10 17.03 3.54
N ASN A 105 4.76 17.85 4.36
CA ASN A 105 4.12 18.46 5.55
C ASN A 105 2.90 19.31 5.15
N PHE A 106 3.04 20.13 4.11
CA PHE A 106 1.93 20.90 3.55
C PHE A 106 0.75 20.00 3.12
N LEU A 107 1.04 18.92 2.39
CA LEU A 107 0.02 17.97 1.95
C LEU A 107 -0.64 17.26 3.13
N GLN A 108 0.12 16.91 4.17
CA GLN A 108 -0.41 16.28 5.38
C GLN A 108 -1.37 17.21 6.14
N ASP A 109 -1.01 18.48 6.32
CA ASP A 109 -1.80 19.46 7.06
C ASP A 109 -3.10 19.81 6.32
N PHE A 110 -3.06 19.89 4.99
CA PHE A 110 -4.21 20.29 4.18
C PHE A 110 -5.32 19.22 4.12
N TYR A 111 -4.97 17.94 4.25
CA TYR A 111 -5.93 16.82 4.21
C TYR A 111 -6.57 16.49 5.57
N SER A 112 -6.39 17.35 6.58
CA SER A 112 -6.87 17.13 7.94
C SER A 112 -8.41 17.01 8.04
N SER A 113 -8.88 15.78 8.25
CA SER A 113 -10.03 15.50 9.13
C SER A 113 -10.28 14.01 9.43
N SER A 114 -9.69 13.03 8.72
CA SER A 114 -9.88 11.60 9.08
C SER A 114 -8.70 10.64 8.86
N PHE A 115 -7.67 11.00 8.08
CA PHE A 115 -6.50 10.15 7.83
C PHE A 115 -5.23 11.00 7.72
N GLN A 116 -4.20 10.66 8.49
CA GLN A 116 -2.90 11.33 8.46
C GLN A 116 -1.85 10.41 7.83
N CYS A 117 -1.38 10.76 6.63
CA CYS A 117 -0.24 10.09 6.02
C CYS A 117 1.06 10.66 6.61
N LYS A 118 1.45 10.15 7.78
CA LYS A 118 2.63 10.65 8.50
C LYS A 118 3.91 10.35 7.73
N ARG A 119 4.80 11.35 7.66
CA ARG A 119 6.16 11.16 7.16
C ARG A 119 6.96 10.32 8.17
N GLU A 120 7.49 9.19 7.74
CA GLU A 120 8.41 8.38 8.56
C GLU A 120 9.84 8.87 8.36
N ASN A 121 10.56 9.21 9.42
CA ASN A 121 11.98 9.63 9.33
C ASN A 121 12.95 8.55 9.83
N ASP A 122 12.47 7.33 10.02
CA ASP A 122 13.22 6.23 10.63
C ASP A 122 14.63 6.06 10.01
N LEU A 123 15.63 5.83 10.86
CA LEU A 123 17.02 5.60 10.44
C LEU A 123 17.26 4.16 9.95
N LYS A 124 16.20 3.38 9.74
CA LYS A 124 16.29 1.98 9.32
C LYS A 124 16.94 1.85 7.96
N ASP A 125 17.74 0.80 7.82
CA ASP A 125 18.46 0.45 6.62
C ASP A 125 17.51 0.31 5.41
N MET A 126 17.99 0.65 4.21
CA MET A 126 17.16 0.65 2.99
C MET A 126 16.77 -0.77 2.56
N ASP A 127 17.63 -1.77 2.77
CA ASP A 127 17.34 -3.16 2.42
C ASP A 127 16.24 -3.72 3.33
N GLU A 128 16.29 -3.36 4.62
CA GLU A 128 15.25 -3.70 5.58
C GLU A 128 13.87 -3.14 5.19
N ARG A 129 13.85 -1.90 4.70
CA ARG A 129 12.62 -1.25 4.21
C ARG A 129 12.09 -1.91 2.95
N GLU A 130 12.98 -2.25 2.01
CA GLU A 130 12.60 -2.92 0.76
C GLU A 130 11.98 -4.29 1.05
N LYS A 131 12.62 -5.10 1.91
CA LYS A 131 12.06 -6.40 2.36
C LYS A 131 10.68 -6.26 2.99
N LYS A 132 10.48 -5.24 3.83
CA LYS A 132 9.17 -4.96 4.44
C LYS A 132 8.13 -4.61 3.39
N MET A 133 8.48 -3.78 2.41
CA MET A 133 7.54 -3.38 1.35
C MET A 133 7.20 -4.53 0.41
N ASP A 134 8.18 -5.38 0.06
CA ASP A 134 7.94 -6.58 -0.74
C ASP A 134 6.94 -7.51 -0.05
N LEU A 135 7.12 -7.74 1.26
CA LEU A 135 6.19 -8.55 2.05
C LEU A 135 4.79 -7.92 2.12
N MET A 136 4.71 -6.61 2.30
CA MET A 136 3.45 -5.87 2.31
C MET A 136 2.70 -6.04 0.99
N ILE A 137 3.38 -5.81 -0.13
CA ILE A 137 2.80 -5.94 -1.48
C ILE A 137 2.32 -7.36 -1.71
N TYR A 138 3.12 -8.35 -1.32
CA TYR A 138 2.73 -9.74 -1.42
C TYR A 138 1.41 -10.01 -0.68
N CYS A 139 1.33 -9.64 0.60
CA CYS A 139 0.17 -9.93 1.43
C CYS A 139 -1.09 -9.22 0.94
N GLU A 140 -0.99 -7.95 0.55
CA GLU A 140 -2.14 -7.19 0.06
C GLU A 140 -2.70 -7.77 -1.25
N ASN A 141 -1.82 -8.14 -2.18
CA ASN A 141 -2.24 -8.79 -3.44
C ASN A 141 -2.82 -10.18 -3.18
N ARG A 142 -2.22 -10.97 -2.28
CA ARG A 142 -2.75 -12.28 -1.86
C ARG A 142 -4.16 -12.13 -1.30
N ASP A 143 -4.37 -11.18 -0.40
CA ASP A 143 -5.65 -10.98 0.27
C ASP A 143 -6.71 -10.46 -0.72
N TYR A 144 -6.30 -9.63 -1.69
CA TYR A 144 -7.14 -9.23 -2.82
C TYR A 144 -7.60 -10.44 -3.65
N PHE A 145 -6.67 -11.31 -4.07
CA PHE A 145 -7.01 -12.53 -4.80
C PHE A 145 -7.85 -13.50 -3.98
N LYS A 146 -7.56 -13.66 -2.68
CA LYS A 146 -8.34 -14.48 -1.73
C LYS A 146 -9.79 -13.99 -1.63
N ASN A 147 -9.99 -12.67 -1.57
CA ASN A 147 -11.32 -12.07 -1.53
C ASN A 147 -12.10 -12.33 -2.84
N ILE A 148 -11.48 -12.13 -4.00
CA ILE A 148 -12.13 -12.36 -5.31
C ILE A 148 -12.40 -13.85 -5.56
N CYS A 149 -11.49 -14.72 -5.13
CA CYS A 149 -11.72 -16.16 -5.19
C CYS A 149 -12.91 -16.58 -4.29
N GLY A 150 -13.23 -15.79 -3.26
CA GLY A 150 -14.39 -16.00 -2.39
C GLY A 150 -14.14 -17.02 -1.27
N ILE A 151 -12.89 -17.17 -0.82
CA ILE A 151 -12.49 -18.15 0.21
C ILE A 151 -13.16 -17.89 1.57
N ASN A 152 -13.67 -16.67 1.81
CA ASN A 152 -14.35 -16.29 3.06
C ASN A 152 -15.76 -15.70 2.83
N ASN A 153 -16.34 -15.83 1.64
CA ASN A 153 -17.55 -15.11 1.26
C ASN A 153 -18.75 -16.05 1.08
N GLU A 154 -19.81 -15.85 1.87
CA GLU A 154 -21.06 -16.64 1.79
C GLU A 154 -21.78 -16.43 0.44
N ARG A 155 -21.56 -15.27 -0.19
CA ARG A 155 -22.12 -14.91 -1.50
C ARG A 155 -21.15 -15.29 -2.61
N LYS A 156 -21.18 -16.58 -2.99
CA LYS A 156 -20.30 -17.20 -3.99
C LYS A 156 -20.49 -16.60 -5.40
N LEU A 157 -19.74 -15.56 -5.74
CA LEU A 157 -19.29 -15.35 -7.13
C LEU A 157 -17.81 -15.76 -7.20
N ARG A 158 -17.58 -17.06 -7.38
CA ARG A 158 -16.24 -17.62 -7.48
C ARG A 158 -15.72 -17.40 -8.90
N SER A 159 -14.65 -16.63 -9.04
CA SER A 159 -13.91 -16.59 -10.30
C SER A 159 -12.83 -17.67 -10.29
N SER A 160 -13.06 -18.77 -11.01
CA SER A 160 -12.14 -19.92 -11.08
C SER A 160 -10.71 -19.50 -11.47
N ASN A 161 -10.59 -18.49 -12.33
CA ASN A 161 -9.31 -17.97 -12.79
C ASN A 161 -8.54 -17.32 -11.63
N TYR A 162 -9.20 -16.48 -10.82
CA TYR A 162 -8.54 -15.84 -9.66
C TYR A 162 -8.14 -16.83 -8.57
N CYS A 163 -8.89 -17.92 -8.40
CA CYS A 163 -8.51 -18.98 -7.47
C CYS A 163 -7.25 -19.74 -7.92
N SER A 164 -7.15 -20.05 -9.22
CA SER A 164 -5.93 -20.63 -9.80
C SER A 164 -4.75 -19.66 -9.66
N ILE A 165 -4.98 -18.38 -9.95
CA ILE A 165 -3.98 -17.32 -9.81
C ILE A 165 -3.52 -17.17 -8.37
N LEU A 166 -4.41 -17.20 -7.38
CA LEU A 166 -4.06 -17.15 -5.98
C LEU A 166 -3.08 -18.28 -5.60
N SER A 167 -3.36 -19.52 -6.01
CA SER A 167 -2.47 -20.66 -5.74
C SER A 167 -1.11 -20.47 -6.39
N GLN A 168 -1.08 -20.08 -7.67
CA GLN A 168 0.17 -19.83 -8.39
C GLN A 168 0.98 -18.70 -7.76
N TYR A 169 0.30 -17.63 -7.33
CA TYR A 169 0.89 -16.47 -6.68
C TYR A 169 1.54 -16.85 -5.34
N THR A 170 0.83 -17.57 -4.47
CA THR A 170 1.41 -17.99 -3.19
C THR A 170 2.55 -19.00 -3.35
N ASP A 171 2.47 -19.91 -4.33
CA ASP A 171 3.56 -20.84 -4.68
C ASP A 171 4.83 -20.11 -5.15
N MET A 172 4.67 -19.12 -6.03
CA MET A 172 5.79 -18.37 -6.60
C MET A 172 6.49 -17.54 -5.54
N TYR A 173 5.74 -16.71 -4.81
CA TYR A 173 6.33 -15.84 -3.80
C TYR A 173 6.85 -16.61 -2.58
N TYR A 174 6.27 -17.76 -2.23
CA TYR A 174 6.86 -18.64 -1.22
C TYR A 174 8.30 -18.99 -1.56
N LYS A 175 8.56 -19.43 -2.80
CA LYS A 175 9.91 -19.79 -3.27
C LYS A 175 10.83 -18.58 -3.22
N GLU A 176 10.39 -17.44 -3.74
CA GLU A 176 11.19 -16.22 -3.75
C GLU A 176 11.59 -15.77 -2.33
N PHE A 177 10.63 -15.68 -1.40
CA PHE A 177 10.91 -15.26 -0.03
C PHE A 177 11.76 -16.29 0.72
N TYR A 178 11.56 -17.58 0.47
CA TYR A 178 12.36 -18.63 1.09
C TYR A 178 13.81 -18.63 0.60
N GLU A 179 14.04 -18.46 -0.70
CA GLU A 179 15.37 -18.43 -1.31
C GLU A 179 16.15 -17.15 -0.97
N LYS A 180 15.47 -15.99 -0.91
CA LYS A 180 16.08 -14.70 -0.57
C LYS A 180 16.51 -14.59 0.90
N ASN A 181 15.97 -15.41 1.80
CA ASN A 181 16.20 -15.31 3.24
C ASN A 181 16.85 -16.59 3.79
N THR A 182 18.17 -16.54 4.04
CA THR A 182 18.90 -17.67 4.63
C THR A 182 18.46 -17.97 6.06
N CYS A 183 18.27 -16.93 6.87
CA CYS A 183 17.71 -17.02 8.21
C CYS A 183 17.08 -15.67 8.63
N LEU A 184 16.20 -15.69 9.63
CA LEU A 184 15.58 -14.49 10.20
C LEU A 184 16.28 -14.10 11.50
N ASN A 185 16.41 -12.80 11.77
CA ASN A 185 16.99 -12.32 13.02
C ASN A 185 16.13 -12.80 14.21
N GLY A 186 16.75 -13.41 15.21
CA GLY A 186 16.04 -14.09 16.31
C GLY A 186 15.43 -13.19 17.38
N GLU A 187 15.78 -11.91 17.37
CA GLU A 187 15.16 -10.94 18.26
C GLU A 187 13.91 -10.37 17.59
N VAL A 188 12.75 -10.95 17.90
CA VAL A 188 11.46 -10.24 17.82
C VAL A 188 11.42 -9.23 18.98
N LYS A 189 12.36 -8.29 19.01
CA LYS A 189 12.17 -7.04 19.74
C LYS A 189 11.08 -6.29 18.99
N GLU A 190 10.16 -5.63 19.69
CA GLU A 190 8.99 -4.91 19.16
C GLU A 190 9.32 -3.88 18.04
N GLU A 191 10.60 -3.64 17.79
CA GLU A 191 11.20 -2.72 16.85
C GLU A 191 11.72 -3.37 15.53
N ASN A 192 11.92 -4.70 15.48
CA ASN A 192 12.38 -5.45 14.28
C ASN A 192 11.21 -5.81 13.33
N ARG A 193 10.46 -4.78 12.93
CA ARG A 193 9.22 -4.81 12.13
C ARG A 193 9.41 -4.98 10.61
N THR A 194 10.50 -5.60 10.14
CA THR A 194 10.75 -5.76 8.69
C THR A 194 10.09 -7.02 8.15
N SER A 195 10.19 -8.11 8.91
CA SER A 195 9.68 -9.44 8.56
C SER A 195 8.30 -9.74 9.17
N HIS A 196 7.70 -8.78 9.86
CA HIS A 196 6.39 -8.90 10.49
C HIS A 196 5.56 -7.63 10.23
N ILE A 197 4.42 -7.79 9.59
CA ILE A 197 3.46 -6.72 9.29
C ILE A 197 2.16 -6.94 10.07
N SER A 198 1.68 -8.18 10.10
CA SER A 198 0.51 -8.60 10.87
C SER A 198 0.59 -10.08 11.20
N GLU A 199 -0.37 -10.56 11.98
CA GLU A 199 -0.52 -11.97 12.35
C GLU A 199 -0.57 -12.92 11.13
N TYR A 200 -1.10 -12.46 9.99
CA TYR A 200 -1.23 -13.23 8.74
C TYR A 200 -0.26 -12.77 7.64
N CYS A 201 0.67 -11.89 8.00
CA CYS A 201 1.66 -11.32 7.09
C CYS A 201 3.00 -11.20 7.82
N THR A 202 3.71 -12.32 7.90
CA THR A 202 4.94 -12.48 8.68
C THR A 202 5.82 -13.61 8.15
N LEU A 203 7.12 -13.38 7.99
CA LEU A 203 8.07 -14.42 7.56
C LEU A 203 8.41 -15.42 8.67
N TYR A 204 8.14 -15.06 9.94
CA TYR A 204 8.30 -15.98 11.08
C TYR A 204 7.32 -17.16 11.04
N ASP A 205 6.23 -17.04 10.29
CA ASP A 205 5.25 -18.11 10.05
C ASP A 205 4.97 -18.21 8.54
N MET A 206 5.87 -18.91 7.83
CA MET A 206 5.76 -19.11 6.38
C MET A 206 4.49 -19.88 5.99
N PRO A 207 4.04 -20.95 6.68
CA PRO A 207 2.77 -21.61 6.38
C PRO A 207 1.57 -20.67 6.41
N LYS A 208 1.51 -19.76 7.39
CA LYS A 208 0.38 -18.82 7.52
C LYS A 208 0.42 -17.70 6.51
N THR A 209 1.61 -17.22 6.16
CA THR A 209 1.79 -16.16 5.16
C THR A 209 1.69 -16.68 3.72
N PHE A 210 2.12 -17.91 3.47
CA PHE A 210 2.15 -18.55 2.14
C PHE A 210 1.36 -19.87 2.12
N PRO A 211 0.06 -19.84 2.42
CA PRO A 211 -0.76 -21.04 2.48
C PRO A 211 -0.85 -21.73 1.11
N VAL A 212 -1.01 -23.06 1.16
CA VAL A 212 -1.35 -23.88 0.00
C VAL A 212 -2.86 -24.01 -0.06
N TYR A 213 -3.44 -23.68 -1.21
CA TYR A 213 -4.87 -23.77 -1.47
C TYR A 213 -5.20 -25.06 -2.22
N ASP A 214 -6.06 -25.91 -1.65
CA ASP A 214 -6.59 -27.07 -2.37
C ASP A 214 -7.85 -26.65 -3.16
N LEU A 215 -7.73 -26.59 -4.48
CA LEU A 215 -8.82 -26.12 -5.35
C LEU A 215 -9.76 -27.26 -5.80
N GLN A 216 -9.53 -28.52 -5.38
CA GLN A 216 -10.22 -29.68 -5.96
C GLN A 216 -11.59 -29.99 -5.33
N THR A 217 -11.83 -29.67 -4.07
CA THR A 217 -13.01 -30.16 -3.33
C THR A 217 -14.14 -29.16 -3.20
N GLY A 218 -14.02 -27.96 -3.77
CA GLY A 218 -15.01 -26.88 -3.61
C GLY A 218 -15.11 -26.32 -2.18
N ASP A 219 -14.42 -26.94 -1.23
CA ASP A 219 -14.11 -26.48 0.12
C ASP A 219 -12.60 -26.18 0.16
N TYR A 220 -12.27 -24.90 0.01
CA TYR A 220 -10.89 -24.43 0.01
C TYR A 220 -10.36 -24.52 1.44
N SER A 221 -9.77 -25.66 1.80
CA SER A 221 -9.02 -25.79 3.04
C SER A 221 -7.60 -25.27 2.83
N GLU A 222 -7.18 -24.32 3.67
CA GLU A 222 -5.76 -23.97 3.77
C GLU A 222 -5.05 -25.17 4.38
N LYS A 223 -4.09 -25.76 3.65
CA LYS A 223 -3.24 -26.82 4.21
C LYS A 223 -2.25 -26.19 5.18
N HIS A 224 -2.69 -26.01 6.42
CA HIS A 224 -1.84 -25.58 7.53
C HIS A 224 -0.63 -26.50 7.62
N ASN A 225 0.57 -25.93 7.82
CA ASN A 225 1.86 -26.62 7.94
C ASN A 225 2.43 -27.29 6.67
N SER A 226 1.96 -26.91 5.47
CA SER A 226 2.51 -27.43 4.20
C SER A 226 3.83 -26.79 3.75
N ARG A 227 4.22 -25.65 4.35
CA ARG A 227 5.44 -24.91 3.98
C ARG A 227 6.52 -25.05 5.04
N LYS A 228 7.78 -25.08 4.60
CA LYS A 228 8.93 -24.97 5.51
C LYS A 228 9.08 -23.51 5.95
N SER A 229 9.24 -23.29 7.24
CA SER A 229 9.61 -22.00 7.83
C SER A 229 11.07 -21.67 7.58
N ILE A 230 11.40 -20.37 7.54
CA ILE A 230 12.79 -19.89 7.53
C ILE A 230 13.35 -20.04 8.94
N SER A 231 14.58 -20.56 9.07
CA SER A 231 15.22 -20.72 10.38
C SER A 231 15.59 -19.38 11.01
N ILE A 232 15.64 -19.34 12.33
CA ILE A 232 16.20 -18.20 13.06
C ILE A 232 17.72 -18.23 13.01
N CYS A 233 18.36 -17.09 12.72
CA CYS A 233 19.80 -16.95 12.76
C CYS A 233 20.27 -17.20 14.20
N GLN A 234 21.11 -18.21 14.40
CA GLN A 234 21.79 -18.41 15.68
C GLN A 234 22.83 -17.29 15.81
N ASN A 235 22.58 -16.33 16.71
CA ASN A 235 23.65 -15.46 17.17
C ASN A 235 24.64 -16.37 17.89
N ILE A 236 25.85 -16.55 17.33
CA ILE A 236 26.97 -17.12 18.07
C ILE A 236 27.43 -16.05 19.09
N HIS A 237 26.58 -15.77 20.08
CA HIS A 237 27.05 -15.32 21.36
C HIS A 237 27.30 -16.60 22.15
N ASN A 238 28.56 -16.82 22.54
CA ASN A 238 29.00 -17.97 23.32
C ASN A 238 28.07 -18.20 24.52
N THR A 239 27.11 -19.11 24.39
CA THR A 239 26.27 -19.55 25.50
C THR A 239 27.04 -20.64 26.24
N GLN A 240 27.73 -20.23 27.30
CA GLN A 240 27.93 -21.10 28.44
C GLN A 240 26.85 -20.76 29.47
N ASP A 241 26.25 -21.81 30.02
CA ASP A 241 25.15 -21.84 30.99
C ASP A 241 23.75 -21.53 30.46
N SER A 242 22.72 -22.34 30.72
CA SER A 242 22.61 -23.69 31.24
C SER A 242 21.18 -24.13 30.93
N PHE A 243 20.98 -25.40 30.59
CA PHE A 243 19.65 -25.99 30.48
C PHE A 243 18.97 -25.98 31.85
N GLN A 244 17.79 -25.39 31.96
CA GLN A 244 16.85 -25.77 33.02
C GLN A 244 15.45 -25.99 32.44
N GLU A 245 14.96 -27.16 32.83
CA GLU A 245 13.77 -27.92 32.50
C GLU A 245 12.50 -27.20 32.99
N ILE A 246 11.43 -27.23 32.18
CA ILE A 246 10.13 -26.63 32.53
C ILE A 246 9.36 -27.62 33.41
N GLU A 247 9.17 -27.29 34.69
CA GLU A 247 8.17 -27.92 35.56
C GLU A 247 7.01 -26.94 35.81
N VAL A 248 5.80 -27.44 35.60
CA VAL A 248 4.52 -26.71 35.67
C VAL A 248 4.07 -26.57 37.13
N LEU A 249 3.76 -25.36 37.60
CA LEU A 249 2.91 -25.17 38.78
C LEU A 249 2.07 -23.87 38.72
N GLU A 250 0.82 -24.01 39.17
CA GLU A 250 -0.34 -23.09 39.13
C GLU A 250 -0.19 -21.73 39.86
N PRO A 251 -1.09 -20.75 39.62
CA PRO A 251 -0.88 -19.36 40.00
C PRO A 251 -1.44 -19.01 41.40
N PRO A 252 -0.81 -18.08 42.15
CA PRO A 252 -1.42 -17.55 43.36
C PRO A 252 -2.21 -16.27 43.10
N THR A 253 -3.49 -16.36 43.49
CA THR A 253 -4.44 -15.28 43.74
C THR A 253 -3.83 -14.19 44.63
N LYS A 254 -3.96 -12.92 44.23
CA LYS A 254 -3.76 -11.76 45.12
C LYS A 254 -4.94 -10.79 45.00
N THR A 255 -5.69 -10.70 46.09
CA THR A 255 -6.68 -9.69 46.39
C THR A 255 -5.97 -8.37 46.72
N ALA A 256 -6.32 -7.29 46.03
CA ALA A 256 -6.02 -5.93 46.45
C ALA A 256 -7.30 -5.09 46.32
N SER A 257 -7.83 -4.67 47.47
CA SER A 257 -8.93 -3.72 47.59
C SER A 257 -8.44 -2.31 47.25
N SER A 258 -9.08 -1.65 46.27
CA SER A 258 -9.01 -0.20 46.12
C SER A 258 -10.40 0.39 45.88
N THR A 259 -10.78 1.27 46.79
CA THR A 259 -12.01 2.05 46.86
C THR A 259 -12.32 2.80 45.55
N TYR A 260 -13.39 2.40 44.85
CA TYR A 260 -13.93 3.15 43.70
C TYR A 260 -14.81 4.32 44.19
N ARG A 261 -14.45 5.56 43.81
CA ARG A 261 -15.37 6.72 43.82
C ARG A 261 -15.79 7.01 42.38
N GLU A 262 -17.10 7.11 42.16
CA GLU A 262 -17.75 7.26 40.86
C GLU A 262 -17.42 8.59 40.12
N PRO A 263 -16.93 8.55 38.85
CA PRO A 263 -16.57 9.73 38.05
C PRO A 263 -17.65 10.18 37.04
N TRP A 264 -18.94 9.91 37.28
CA TRP A 264 -19.97 10.08 36.24
C TRP A 264 -20.56 11.50 36.14
N LYS A 265 -20.30 12.38 37.12
CA LYS A 265 -20.84 13.76 37.12
C LYS A 265 -19.98 14.78 36.37
N SER A 266 -18.75 14.43 35.98
CA SER A 266 -17.85 15.33 35.22
C SER A 266 -18.00 15.19 33.69
N VAL A 267 -18.50 14.05 33.22
CA VAL A 267 -18.68 13.76 31.77
C VAL A 267 -19.76 14.63 31.13
N LEU A 268 -20.78 15.04 31.89
CA LEU A 268 -21.87 15.86 31.36
C LEU A 268 -21.48 17.33 31.12
N TYR A 269 -20.47 17.85 31.84
CA TYR A 269 -20.06 19.25 31.69
C TYR A 269 -19.01 19.46 30.59
N MET A 270 -18.25 18.42 30.22
CA MET A 270 -17.27 18.50 29.13
C MET A 270 -17.94 18.40 27.74
N GLY A 271 -19.05 17.65 27.60
CA GLY A 271 -19.73 17.50 26.31
C GLY A 271 -20.42 18.77 25.80
N ILE A 272 -20.85 19.66 26.70
CA ILE A 272 -21.63 20.86 26.34
C ILE A 272 -20.73 21.96 25.76
N THR A 273 -19.49 22.11 26.25
CA THR A 273 -18.53 23.10 25.72
C THR A 273 -17.99 22.70 24.35
N PHE A 274 -17.70 21.42 24.12
CA PHE A 274 -17.27 20.93 22.80
C PHE A 274 -18.38 21.03 21.73
N SER A 275 -19.64 20.80 22.10
CA SER A 275 -20.78 20.88 21.17
C SER A 275 -21.04 22.32 20.70
N GLY A 276 -20.92 23.30 21.60
CA GLY A 276 -21.05 24.72 21.25
C GLY A 276 -19.94 25.20 20.30
N LEU A 277 -18.70 24.73 20.52
CA LEU A 277 -17.56 25.05 19.66
C LEU A 277 -17.72 24.47 18.25
N PHE A 278 -18.26 23.25 18.14
CA PHE A 278 -18.55 22.61 16.86
C PHE A 278 -19.60 23.38 16.02
N ILE A 279 -20.64 23.88 16.68
CA ILE A 279 -21.70 24.67 16.01
C ILE A 279 -21.13 26.00 15.51
N ILE A 280 -20.29 26.67 16.30
CA ILE A 280 -19.62 27.92 15.89
C ILE A 280 -18.71 27.68 14.68
N LEU A 281 -17.96 26.57 14.67
CA LEU A 281 -17.14 26.18 13.51
C LEU A 281 -17.98 25.91 12.25
N LEU A 282 -19.18 25.33 12.38
CA LEU A 282 -20.10 25.13 11.25
C LEU A 282 -20.67 26.46 10.71
N PHE A 283 -20.95 27.42 11.60
CA PHE A 283 -21.36 28.76 11.19
C PHE A 283 -20.20 29.52 10.53
N LEU A 284 -19.00 29.48 11.10
CA LEU A 284 -17.80 30.08 10.48
C LEU A 284 -17.46 29.38 9.16
N TYR A 285 -17.66 28.06 9.03
CA TYR A 285 -17.53 27.32 7.77
C TYR A 285 -18.48 27.83 6.68
N LYS A 286 -19.73 28.18 7.05
CA LYS A 286 -20.72 28.71 6.11
C LYS A 286 -20.44 30.15 5.68
N TYR A 287 -19.78 30.95 6.52
CA TYR A 287 -19.58 32.40 6.30
C TYR A 287 -18.13 32.82 6.01
N THR A 288 -17.16 31.91 6.05
CA THR A 288 -15.75 32.17 5.70
C THR A 288 -15.42 31.63 4.31
N SER A 289 -14.61 32.34 3.54
CA SER A 289 -14.17 31.98 2.18
C SER A 289 -13.37 30.66 2.07
N LEU A 290 -13.16 29.91 3.16
CA LEU A 290 -12.56 28.58 3.13
C LEU A 290 -13.39 27.56 2.33
N GLY A 291 -14.72 27.76 2.22
CA GLY A 291 -15.58 26.89 1.41
C GLY A 291 -15.27 26.91 -0.09
N SER A 292 -14.83 28.06 -0.64
CA SER A 292 -14.47 28.16 -2.06
C SER A 292 -13.13 27.49 -2.36
N LEU A 293 -12.18 27.52 -1.41
CA LEU A 293 -10.91 26.80 -1.51
C LEU A 293 -11.14 25.29 -1.54
N LEU A 294 -11.89 24.74 -0.57
CA LEU A 294 -12.21 23.30 -0.54
C LEU A 294 -12.95 22.85 -1.81
N ARG A 295 -13.88 23.66 -2.33
CA ARG A 295 -14.62 23.36 -3.56
C ARG A 295 -13.71 23.37 -4.79
N SER A 296 -12.79 24.34 -4.89
CA SER A 296 -11.77 24.42 -5.94
C SER A 296 -10.86 23.19 -5.94
N PHE A 297 -10.42 22.73 -4.75
CA PHE A 297 -9.60 21.52 -4.62
C PHE A 297 -10.35 20.23 -4.93
N LEU A 298 -11.60 20.10 -4.49
CA LEU A 298 -12.46 18.97 -4.86
C LEU A 298 -12.67 18.90 -6.38
N SER A 299 -12.81 20.04 -7.06
CA SER A 299 -12.84 20.07 -8.53
C SER A 299 -11.50 19.74 -9.17
N LYS A 300 -10.38 20.18 -8.60
CA LYS A 300 -9.03 19.81 -9.06
C LYS A 300 -8.78 18.30 -8.93
N LYS A 301 -9.11 17.70 -7.79
CA LYS A 301 -9.02 16.25 -7.56
C LYS A 301 -9.84 15.45 -8.59
N LYS A 302 -11.07 15.91 -8.89
CA LYS A 302 -11.92 15.31 -9.93
C LYS A 302 -11.32 15.43 -11.33
N THR A 303 -10.69 16.56 -11.63
CA THR A 303 -10.04 16.80 -12.94
C THR A 303 -8.82 15.90 -13.12
N VAL A 304 -7.99 15.77 -12.10
CA VAL A 304 -6.83 14.87 -12.09
C VAL A 304 -7.27 13.41 -12.24
N LEU A 305 -8.31 13.01 -11.52
CA LEU A 305 -8.87 11.67 -11.61
C LEU A 305 -9.30 11.33 -13.04
N LYS A 306 -10.05 12.23 -13.67
CA LYS A 306 -10.54 12.06 -15.05
C LYS A 306 -9.40 11.92 -16.06
N TYR A 307 -8.36 12.76 -15.97
CA TYR A 307 -7.20 12.69 -16.86
C TYR A 307 -6.45 11.34 -16.74
N ILE A 308 -6.33 10.80 -15.54
CA ILE A 308 -5.64 9.52 -15.30
C ILE A 308 -6.49 8.35 -15.79
N GLU A 309 -7.80 8.38 -15.59
CA GLU A 309 -8.72 7.36 -16.10
C GLU A 309 -8.66 7.28 -17.63
N GLU A 310 -8.80 8.43 -18.30
CA GLU A 310 -8.70 8.55 -19.76
C GLU A 310 -7.34 8.06 -20.28
N LYS A 311 -6.26 8.38 -19.57
CA LYS A 311 -4.92 7.94 -19.97
C LYS A 311 -4.66 6.46 -19.73
N THR A 312 -5.15 5.91 -18.63
CA THR A 312 -5.03 4.48 -18.32
C THR A 312 -5.82 3.66 -19.33
N GLU A 313 -7.01 4.12 -19.74
CA GLU A 313 -7.78 3.51 -20.81
C GLU A 313 -7.02 3.56 -22.15
N ASN A 314 -6.44 4.70 -22.50
CA ASN A 314 -5.66 4.84 -23.74
C ASN A 314 -4.42 3.92 -23.78
N GLU A 315 -3.66 3.79 -22.69
CA GLU A 315 -2.51 2.87 -22.61
C GLU A 315 -2.91 1.40 -22.69
N LEU A 316 -4.06 1.03 -22.09
CA LEU A 316 -4.60 -0.33 -22.19
C LEU A 316 -5.03 -0.64 -23.62
N LEU A 317 -5.67 0.31 -24.31
CA LEU A 317 -6.06 0.19 -25.71
C LEU A 317 -4.84 0.11 -26.64
N GLU A 318 -3.81 0.92 -26.40
CA GLU A 318 -2.56 0.90 -27.18
C GLU A 318 -1.83 -0.44 -27.04
N LYS A 319 -1.77 -1.01 -25.83
CA LYS A 319 -1.22 -2.35 -25.59
C LYS A 319 -2.05 -3.47 -26.25
N GLU A 320 -3.36 -3.29 -26.35
CA GLU A 320 -4.26 -4.23 -27.03
C GLU A 320 -4.12 -4.13 -28.56
N LEU A 321 -3.88 -2.94 -29.09
CA LEU A 321 -3.55 -2.70 -30.51
C LEU A 321 -2.17 -3.28 -30.87
N GLU A 322 -1.16 -3.09 -30.03
CA GLU A 322 0.19 -3.64 -30.22
C GLU A 322 0.21 -5.18 -30.16
N TYR A 323 -0.70 -5.78 -29.38
CA TYR A 323 -0.93 -7.23 -29.38
C TYR A 323 -1.67 -7.73 -30.63
N ASN A 324 -2.61 -6.94 -31.16
CA ASN A 324 -3.35 -7.29 -32.38
C ASN A 324 -2.51 -7.15 -33.66
N ASP A 325 -1.53 -6.25 -33.67
CA ASP A 325 -0.65 -6.06 -34.84
C ASP A 325 0.28 -7.27 -35.06
N TYR A 326 0.61 -8.02 -34.01
CA TYR A 326 1.37 -9.27 -34.12
C TYR A 326 0.57 -10.49 -34.61
N ASN A 327 -0.76 -10.39 -34.76
CA ASN A 327 -1.62 -11.50 -35.18
C ASN A 327 -2.38 -11.27 -36.50
N SER A 328 -2.01 -10.25 -37.30
CA SER A 328 -2.70 -9.96 -38.56
C SER A 328 -1.96 -10.37 -39.85
N GLU A 329 -0.97 -11.26 -39.79
CA GLU A 329 -0.48 -11.96 -40.99
C GLU A 329 -0.99 -13.40 -41.05
N ASN A 330 -2.28 -13.57 -41.39
CA ASN A 330 -2.80 -14.55 -42.36
C ASN A 330 -4.32 -14.77 -42.20
N LYS A 331 -5.09 -14.19 -43.14
CA LYS A 331 -5.97 -14.90 -44.09
C LYS A 331 -6.95 -13.89 -44.70
N LYS A 332 -6.73 -13.56 -45.97
CA LYS A 332 -7.77 -12.99 -46.84
C LYS A 332 -8.93 -13.98 -46.93
N TYR A 333 -9.97 -13.79 -46.13
CA TYR A 333 -11.27 -14.39 -46.42
C TYR A 333 -12.05 -13.41 -47.30
N ASN A 334 -12.12 -13.73 -48.60
CA ASN A 334 -13.05 -13.07 -49.51
C ASN A 334 -14.46 -13.59 -49.19
N PHE A 335 -15.29 -12.75 -48.55
CA PHE A 335 -16.73 -12.97 -48.55
C PHE A 335 -17.33 -12.35 -49.82
N SER A 336 -17.72 -13.20 -50.77
CA SER A 336 -18.54 -12.81 -51.90
C SER A 336 -19.99 -12.69 -51.45
N TYR A 337 -20.52 -11.47 -51.45
CA TYR A 337 -21.96 -11.24 -51.32
C TYR A 337 -22.62 -11.54 -52.67
N HIS A 338 -23.46 -12.56 -52.73
CA HIS A 338 -24.47 -12.66 -53.77
C HIS A 338 -25.68 -11.83 -53.35
N SER A 339 -26.03 -10.82 -54.15
CA SER A 339 -27.29 -10.11 -54.04
C SER A 339 -28.43 -11.04 -54.44
N VAL A 340 -29.34 -11.36 -53.51
CA VAL A 340 -30.63 -11.96 -53.84
C VAL A 340 -31.52 -10.85 -54.36
N GLN A 341 -31.81 -10.89 -55.66
CA GLN A 341 -33.00 -10.26 -56.24
C GLN A 341 -34.14 -11.28 -56.19
N ILE A 342 -35.20 -10.94 -55.43
CA ILE A 342 -36.62 -10.90 -55.81
C ILE A 342 -37.40 -10.39 -54.61
#